data_AF-A0A9X2NZX6-F1
#
_entry.id   AF-A0A9X2NZX6-F1
#
_cell.length_a   1.000
_cell.length_b   1.000
_cell.length_c   1.000
_cell.angle_alpha   90.00
_cell.angle_beta   90.00
_cell.angle_gamma   90.00
#
_symmetry.space_group_name_H-M   'P 1'
#
loop_
_entity.id
_entity.type
_entity.pdbx_description
1 polymer ?
#
loop_
_entity_poly.entity_id
_entity_poly.type
_entity_poly.pdbx_seq_one_letter_code
_entity_poly.pdbx_strand_id
1 'polypeptide(L)'
;MRYLLLAFSFFLVASVLCHLCKEEVTSARPMLAAADSMMWSNPDNALLVLEQIPDSRELRGEERALYALLLTQARYKSCVLLENDSLIQIAVDYYQRDGEQERLAQAYFYWGCVYMENKEFPKAISLYLKSLELMPKKDSIFVAMLYSHLGNCYNE
;
A
#
# COMPACT_ATOMS: atom_id res chain seq x y z
N MET A 1 -13.02 -13.08 -56.57
CA MET A 1 -13.02 -11.69 -56.07
C MET A 1 -13.98 -11.47 -54.91
N ARG A 2 -15.27 -11.81 -55.02
CA ARG A 2 -16.30 -11.53 -53.99
C ARG A 2 -16.05 -12.22 -52.62
N TYR A 3 -15.56 -13.47 -52.63
CA TYR A 3 -15.19 -14.20 -51.41
C TYR A 3 -13.92 -13.67 -50.71
N LEU A 4 -12.99 -13.07 -51.48
CA LEU A 4 -11.75 -12.50 -50.94
C LEU A 4 -12.02 -11.21 -50.15
N LEU A 5 -12.95 -10.38 -50.64
CA LEU A 5 -13.40 -9.17 -49.94
C LEU A 5 -14.15 -9.50 -48.64
N LEU A 6 -14.98 -10.56 -48.65
CA LEU A 6 -15.71 -11.03 -47.45
C LEU A 6 -14.77 -11.60 -46.38
N ALA A 7 -13.73 -12.33 -46.79
CA ALA A 7 -12.72 -12.86 -45.87
C ALA A 7 -11.89 -11.76 -45.20
N PHE A 8 -11.53 -10.71 -45.96
CA PHE A 8 -10.81 -9.55 -45.44
C PHE A 8 -11.65 -8.72 -44.46
N SER A 9 -12.95 -8.53 -44.75
CA SER A 9 -13.86 -7.85 -43.82
C SER A 9 -14.07 -8.63 -42.52
N PHE A 10 -14.10 -9.97 -42.57
CA PHE A 10 -14.22 -10.80 -41.38
C PHE A 10 -12.96 -10.73 -40.50
N PHE A 11 -11.76 -10.72 -41.11
CA PHE A 11 -10.49 -10.54 -40.40
C PHE A 11 -10.36 -9.16 -39.74
N LEU A 12 -10.78 -8.10 -40.43
CA LEU A 12 -10.80 -6.74 -39.87
C LEU A 12 -11.76 -6.64 -38.68
N VAL A 13 -12.97 -7.18 -38.80
CA VAL A 13 -13.96 -7.19 -37.71
C VAL A 13 -13.46 -8.04 -36.53
N ALA A 14 -12.82 -9.18 -36.78
CA ALA A 14 -12.19 -10.00 -35.74
C ALA A 14 -11.01 -9.28 -35.04
N SER A 15 -10.18 -8.55 -35.78
CA SER A 15 -9.09 -7.75 -35.20
C SER A 15 -9.59 -6.55 -34.37
N VAL A 16 -10.69 -5.93 -34.79
CA VAL A 16 -11.35 -4.83 -34.03
C VAL A 16 -12.04 -5.39 -32.78
N LEU A 17 -12.68 -6.56 -32.87
CA LEU A 17 -13.24 -7.28 -31.71
C LEU A 17 -12.16 -7.75 -30.72
N CYS A 18 -11.00 -8.20 -31.21
CA CYS A 18 -9.84 -8.51 -30.36
C CYS A 18 -9.24 -7.27 -29.67
N HIS A 19 -9.39 -6.07 -30.23
CA HIS A 19 -9.00 -4.82 -29.57
C HIS A 19 -10.01 -4.35 -28.51
N LEU A 20 -11.29 -4.72 -28.64
CA LEU A 20 -12.36 -4.39 -27.70
C LEU A 20 -12.48 -5.37 -26.52
N CYS A 21 -11.91 -6.58 -26.64
CA CYS A 21 -11.74 -7.54 -25.54
C CYS A 21 -10.33 -7.50 -24.94
N LYS A 22 -9.77 -6.30 -24.74
CA LYS A 22 -8.83 -6.17 -23.62
C LYS A 22 -9.69 -6.14 -22.37
N GLU A 23 -9.63 -7.22 -21.58
CA GLU A 23 -9.96 -7.15 -20.16
C GLU A 23 -9.48 -5.79 -19.64
N GLU A 24 -10.40 -5.03 -19.06
CA GLU A 24 -10.05 -3.86 -18.27
C GLU A 24 -9.27 -4.42 -17.08
N VAL A 25 -7.97 -4.66 -17.27
CA VAL A 25 -7.04 -4.99 -16.19
C VAL A 25 -7.17 -3.82 -15.25
N THR A 26 -7.88 -4.02 -14.14
CA THR A 26 -8.08 -3.00 -13.12
C THR A 26 -6.69 -2.59 -12.68
N SER A 27 -6.23 -1.44 -13.16
CA SER A 27 -4.89 -0.97 -12.86
C SER A 27 -4.80 -0.78 -11.35
N ALA A 28 -3.71 -1.27 -10.75
CA ALA A 28 -3.52 -1.16 -9.30
C ALA A 28 -3.57 0.29 -8.82
N ARG A 29 -3.16 1.26 -9.65
CA ARG A 29 -3.11 2.69 -9.28
C ARG A 29 -4.46 3.27 -8.81
N PRO A 30 -5.56 3.19 -9.59
CA PRO A 30 -6.88 3.60 -9.12
C PRO A 30 -7.28 2.98 -7.78
N MET A 31 -7.01 1.68 -7.59
CA MET A 31 -7.38 0.96 -6.37
C MET A 31 -6.52 1.41 -5.18
N LEU A 32 -5.22 1.62 -5.37
CA LEU A 32 -4.32 2.18 -4.37
C LEU A 32 -4.75 3.59 -3.96
N ALA A 33 -5.07 4.45 -4.93
CA ALA A 33 -5.56 5.80 -4.67
C ALA A 33 -6.89 5.80 -3.91
N ALA A 34 -7.81 4.90 -4.28
CA ALA A 34 -9.07 4.74 -3.58
C ALA A 34 -8.84 4.29 -2.12
N ALA A 35 -8.03 3.26 -1.90
CA ALA A 35 -7.71 2.75 -0.58
C ALA A 35 -7.05 3.82 0.31
N ASP A 36 -6.07 4.55 -0.22
CA ASP A 36 -5.40 5.64 0.49
C ASP A 36 -6.37 6.75 0.91
N SER A 37 -7.30 7.14 0.02
CA SER A 37 -8.30 8.17 0.30
C SER A 37 -9.28 7.82 1.42
N MET A 38 -9.55 6.52 1.63
CA MET A 38 -10.46 6.04 2.66
C MET A 38 -9.74 5.49 3.90
N MET A 39 -8.41 5.48 3.92
CA MET A 39 -7.61 4.82 4.95
C MET A 39 -7.92 5.27 6.38
N TRP A 40 -8.19 6.57 6.56
CA TRP A 40 -8.47 7.13 7.87
C TRP A 40 -9.95 7.02 8.27
N SER A 41 -10.86 7.15 7.31
CA SER A 41 -12.30 7.17 7.57
C SER A 41 -12.94 5.78 7.54
N ASN A 42 -12.37 4.84 6.79
CA ASN A 42 -12.88 3.50 6.58
C ASN A 42 -11.76 2.49 6.23
N PRO A 43 -10.92 2.11 7.22
CA PRO A 43 -9.78 1.21 6.98
C PRO A 43 -10.20 -0.19 6.55
N ASP A 44 -11.36 -0.69 6.99
CA ASP A 44 -11.87 -2.01 6.57
C ASP A 44 -12.18 -2.04 5.07
N ASN A 45 -12.81 -0.99 4.53
CA ASN A 45 -13.02 -0.89 3.10
C ASN A 45 -11.71 -0.66 2.34
N ALA A 46 -10.76 0.10 2.91
CA ALA A 46 -9.42 0.23 2.32
C ALA A 46 -8.76 -1.15 2.17
N LEU A 47 -8.83 -1.97 3.23
CA LEU A 47 -8.31 -3.34 3.24
C LEU A 47 -8.97 -4.18 2.14
N LEU A 48 -10.30 -4.17 2.06
CA LEU A 48 -11.03 -4.90 1.02
C LEU A 48 -10.62 -4.51 -0.40
N VAL A 49 -10.44 -3.21 -0.66
CA VAL A 49 -9.97 -2.73 -1.97
C VAL A 49 -8.54 -3.21 -2.25
N LEU A 50 -7.63 -3.13 -1.27
CA LEU A 50 -6.25 -3.57 -1.42
C LEU A 50 -6.16 -5.08 -1.69
N GLU A 51 -6.96 -5.89 -1.00
CA GLU A 51 -6.98 -7.36 -1.18
C GLU A 51 -7.56 -7.77 -2.55
N GLN A 52 -8.32 -6.90 -3.20
CA GLN A 52 -8.87 -7.12 -4.54
C GLN A 52 -7.91 -6.75 -5.68
N ILE A 53 -6.75 -6.15 -5.39
CA ILE A 53 -5.78 -5.80 -6.44
C ILE A 53 -5.25 -7.10 -7.08
N PRO A 54 -5.50 -7.31 -8.39
CA PRO A 54 -5.04 -8.51 -9.07
C PRO A 54 -3.51 -8.52 -9.17
N ASP A 55 -2.93 -9.71 -9.09
CA ASP A 55 -1.48 -9.95 -9.23
C ASP A 55 -0.63 -9.00 -8.37
N SER A 56 -1.07 -8.69 -7.14
CA SER A 56 -0.39 -7.74 -6.24
C SER A 56 1.08 -8.10 -5.97
N ARG A 57 1.45 -9.38 -6.12
CA ARG A 57 2.83 -9.88 -6.03
C ARG A 57 3.72 -9.43 -7.20
N GLU A 58 3.13 -9.12 -8.35
CA GLU A 58 3.81 -8.68 -9.56
C GLU A 58 4.02 -7.16 -9.62
N LEU A 59 3.40 -6.39 -8.71
CA LEU A 59 3.63 -4.95 -8.58
C LEU A 59 5.13 -4.65 -8.38
N ARG A 60 5.58 -3.53 -8.96
CA ARG A 60 6.98 -3.09 -8.93
C ARG A 60 7.10 -1.61 -8.61
N GLY A 61 8.30 -1.22 -8.17
CA GLY A 61 8.62 0.17 -7.86
C GLY A 61 7.67 0.77 -6.84
N GLU A 62 7.22 2.00 -7.10
CA GLU A 62 6.36 2.77 -6.22
C GLU A 62 5.03 2.08 -5.92
N GLU A 63 4.40 1.42 -6.91
CA GLU A 63 3.11 0.76 -6.72
C GLU A 63 3.21 -0.37 -5.70
N ARG A 64 4.30 -1.14 -5.75
CA ARG A 64 4.57 -2.21 -4.78
C ARG A 64 4.82 -1.65 -3.39
N ALA A 65 5.58 -0.56 -3.30
CA ALA A 65 5.90 0.10 -2.04
C ALA A 65 4.65 0.71 -1.39
N LEU A 66 3.84 1.41 -2.18
CA LEU A 66 2.58 2.00 -1.75
C LEU A 66 1.59 0.91 -1.33
N TYR A 67 1.46 -0.16 -2.12
CA TYR A 67 0.65 -1.32 -1.75
C TYR A 67 1.07 -1.91 -0.41
N ALA A 68 2.36 -2.15 -0.21
CA ALA A 68 2.89 -2.71 1.02
C ALA A 68 2.62 -1.81 2.25
N LEU A 69 2.79 -0.50 2.09
CA LEU A 69 2.49 0.48 3.12
C LEU A 69 0.99 0.48 3.46
N LEU A 70 0.13 0.66 2.46
CA LEU A 70 -1.31 0.77 2.65
C LEU A 70 -1.91 -0.53 3.20
N LEU A 71 -1.44 -1.70 2.74
CA LEU A 71 -1.95 -2.98 3.24
C LEU A 71 -1.58 -3.20 4.71
N THR A 72 -0.35 -2.86 5.09
CA THR A 72 0.07 -2.93 6.51
C THR A 72 -0.75 -1.96 7.36
N GLN A 73 -0.92 -0.73 6.88
CA GLN A 73 -1.70 0.30 7.56
C GLN A 73 -3.17 -0.11 7.74
N ALA A 74 -3.81 -0.61 6.68
CA ALA A 74 -5.20 -1.05 6.72
C ALA A 74 -5.38 -2.20 7.71
N ARG A 75 -4.53 -3.23 7.64
CA ARG A 75 -4.56 -4.36 8.60
C ARG A 75 -4.44 -3.90 10.04
N TYR A 76 -3.44 -3.06 10.33
CA TYR A 76 -3.24 -2.51 11.67
C TYR A 76 -4.48 -1.75 12.17
N LYS A 77 -5.04 -0.86 11.33
CA LYS A 77 -6.20 -0.04 11.70
C LYS A 77 -7.51 -0.83 11.77
N SER A 78 -7.59 -1.96 11.08
CA SER A 78 -8.70 -2.92 11.09
C SER A 78 -8.54 -4.01 12.15
N CYS A 79 -7.56 -3.89 13.07
CA CYS A 79 -7.26 -4.88 14.10
C CYS A 79 -6.98 -6.30 13.55
N VAL A 80 -6.45 -6.38 12.33
CA VAL A 80 -5.96 -7.62 11.72
C VAL A 80 -4.48 -7.77 12.10
N LEU A 81 -4.13 -8.94 12.64
CA LEU A 81 -2.77 -9.23 13.13
C LEU A 81 -1.72 -9.02 12.03
N LEU A 82 -0.61 -8.37 12.38
CA LEU A 82 0.54 -8.24 11.49
C LEU A 82 1.44 -9.48 11.61
N GLU A 83 1.32 -10.40 10.66
CA GLU A 83 1.97 -11.73 10.74
C GLU A 83 3.51 -11.70 10.64
N ASN A 84 4.11 -10.69 9.96
CA ASN A 84 5.56 -10.47 9.91
C ASN A 84 5.92 -9.05 9.38
N ASP A 85 7.19 -8.67 9.51
CA ASP A 85 7.74 -7.40 9.03
C ASP A 85 8.12 -7.38 7.54
N SER A 86 8.03 -8.51 6.84
CA SER A 86 8.54 -8.63 5.46
C SER A 86 7.79 -7.74 4.46
N LEU A 87 6.50 -7.47 4.69
CA LEU A 87 5.73 -6.61 3.81
C LEU A 87 6.12 -5.13 4.00
N ILE A 88 6.09 -4.61 5.22
CA ILE A 88 6.36 -3.20 5.49
C ILE A 88 7.80 -2.80 5.14
N GLN A 89 8.75 -3.75 5.23
CA GLN A 89 10.13 -3.56 4.78
C GLN A 89 10.23 -3.21 3.29
N ILE A 90 9.33 -3.72 2.42
CA ILE A 90 9.30 -3.34 1.00
C ILE A 90 9.05 -1.83 0.85
N ALA A 91 8.14 -1.27 1.65
CA ALA A 91 7.85 0.16 1.63
C ALA A 91 9.04 0.97 2.17
N VAL A 92 9.62 0.55 3.30
CA VAL A 92 10.79 1.21 3.91
C VAL A 92 11.96 1.24 2.92
N ASP A 93 12.32 0.11 2.34
CA ASP A 93 13.44 -0.02 1.40
C ASP A 93 13.30 0.85 0.16
N TYR A 94 12.06 1.02 -0.32
CA TYR A 94 11.77 1.87 -1.47
C TYR A 94 11.84 3.36 -1.09
N TYR A 95 11.09 3.76 -0.05
CA TYR A 95 10.97 5.17 0.30
C TYR A 95 12.24 5.75 0.94
N GLN A 96 13.13 4.92 1.50
CA GLN A 96 14.47 5.34 1.94
C GLN A 96 15.38 5.77 0.79
N ARG A 97 15.23 5.18 -0.40
CA ARG A 97 16.13 5.45 -1.54
C ARG A 97 15.70 6.70 -2.30
N ASP A 98 14.45 6.74 -2.72
CA ASP A 98 13.97 7.69 -3.74
C ASP A 98 12.56 8.23 -3.43
N GLY A 99 12.14 8.18 -2.17
CA GLY A 99 10.74 8.32 -1.78
C GLY A 99 10.30 9.66 -1.17
N GLU A 100 8.98 9.85 -1.14
CA GLU A 100 8.33 10.86 -0.33
C GLU A 100 8.61 10.63 1.16
N GLN A 101 9.17 11.64 1.85
CA GLN A 101 9.56 11.53 3.26
C GLN A 101 8.38 11.21 4.18
N GLU A 102 7.19 11.69 3.84
CA GLU A 102 5.96 11.38 4.59
C GLU A 102 5.62 9.88 4.51
N ARG A 103 5.75 9.27 3.32
CA ARG A 103 5.56 7.82 3.15
C ARG A 103 6.61 7.01 3.87
N LEU A 104 7.87 7.47 3.88
CA LEU A 104 8.92 6.84 4.67
C LEU A 104 8.62 6.90 6.18
N ALA A 105 8.16 8.06 6.65
CA ALA A 105 7.78 8.25 8.04
C ALA A 105 6.62 7.32 8.44
N GLN A 106 5.59 7.22 7.61
CA GLN A 106 4.48 6.27 7.80
C GLN A 106 4.96 4.82 7.80
N ALA A 107 5.87 4.46 6.88
CA ALA A 107 6.43 3.12 6.81
C ALA A 107 7.22 2.75 8.07
N TYR A 108 8.04 3.66 8.61
CA TYR A 108 8.72 3.43 9.88
C TYR A 108 7.74 3.27 11.04
N PHE A 109 6.68 4.08 11.10
CA PHE A 109 5.67 3.94 12.15
C PHE A 109 5.01 2.55 12.12
N TYR A 110 4.50 2.12 10.96
CA TYR A 110 3.83 0.82 10.88
C TYR A 110 4.80 -0.34 11.07
N TRP A 111 6.09 -0.19 10.73
CA TRP A 111 7.09 -1.19 11.10
C TRP A 111 7.34 -1.23 12.61
N GLY A 112 7.32 -0.07 13.27
CA GLY A 112 7.31 0.01 14.74
C GLY A 112 6.10 -0.71 15.34
N CYS A 113 4.92 -0.60 14.75
CA CYS A 113 3.72 -1.31 15.17
C CYS A 113 3.88 -2.83 15.10
N VAL A 114 4.51 -3.37 14.04
CA VAL A 114 4.84 -4.81 13.95
C VAL A 114 5.70 -5.25 15.13
N TYR A 115 6.77 -4.51 15.44
CA TYR A 115 7.62 -4.86 16.59
C TYR A 115 6.92 -4.68 17.92
N MET A 116 6.03 -3.70 18.05
CA MET A 116 5.22 -3.51 19.25
C MET A 116 4.28 -4.70 19.48
N GLU A 117 3.59 -5.20 18.44
CA GLU A 117 2.75 -6.41 18.52
C GLU A 117 3.57 -7.66 18.90
N ASN A 118 4.82 -7.73 18.44
CA ASN A 118 5.78 -8.77 18.81
C ASN A 118 6.47 -8.54 20.16
N LYS A 119 6.11 -7.48 20.91
CA LYS A 119 6.72 -7.08 22.20
C LYS A 119 8.22 -6.79 22.14
N GLU A 120 8.73 -6.45 20.96
CA GLU A 120 10.12 -6.02 20.74
C GLU A 120 10.24 -4.50 20.91
N PHE A 121 9.89 -4.01 22.11
CA PHE A 121 9.74 -2.57 22.40
C PHE A 121 10.94 -1.70 22.02
N PRO A 122 12.21 -2.10 22.26
CA PRO A 122 13.35 -1.28 21.86
C PRO A 122 13.44 -1.03 20.34
N LYS A 123 13.06 -2.04 19.53
CA LYS A 123 13.01 -1.90 18.06
C LYS A 123 11.86 -0.99 17.65
N ALA A 124 10.69 -1.16 18.27
CA ALA A 124 9.53 -0.32 18.04
C ALA A 124 9.84 1.16 18.34
N ILE A 125 10.43 1.46 19.50
CA ILE A 125 10.85 2.81 19.90
C ILE A 125 11.81 3.41 18.88
N SER A 126 12.84 2.67 18.46
CA SER A 126 13.81 3.16 17.47
C SER A 126 13.12 3.58 16.17
N LEU A 127 12.14 2.83 15.70
CA LEU A 127 11.39 3.12 14.48
C LEU A 127 10.41 4.28 14.65
N TYR A 128 9.71 4.36 15.77
CA TYR A 128 8.84 5.49 16.08
C TYR A 128 9.64 6.81 16.15
N LEU A 129 10.84 6.81 16.72
CA LEU A 129 11.70 8.00 16.73
C LEU A 129 12.13 8.40 15.31
N LYS A 130 12.53 7.44 14.46
CA LYS A 130 12.82 7.72 13.04
C LYS A 130 11.61 8.29 12.30
N SER A 131 10.41 7.77 12.56
CA SER A 131 9.18 8.30 11.99
C SER A 131 8.92 9.75 12.43
N LEU A 132 9.11 10.04 13.72
CA LEU A 132 8.91 11.38 14.28
C LEU A 132 9.89 12.42 13.72
N GLU A 133 11.13 12.03 13.41
CA GLU A 133 12.13 12.91 12.78
C GLU A 133 11.72 13.36 11.37
N LEU A 134 11.00 12.50 10.64
CA LEU A 134 10.61 12.72 9.25
C LEU A 134 9.21 13.33 9.10
N MET A 135 8.31 13.10 10.06
CA MET A 135 6.93 13.56 9.95
C MET A 135 6.83 15.09 9.95
N PRO A 136 6.15 15.72 8.96
CA PRO A 136 5.85 17.14 9.01
C PRO A 136 5.06 17.50 10.28
N LYS A 137 5.57 18.47 11.06
CA LYS A 137 4.97 18.91 12.34
C LYS A 137 3.52 19.39 12.26
N LYS A 138 3.00 19.65 11.05
CA LYS A 138 1.60 20.04 10.80
C LYS A 138 0.63 18.85 10.80
N ASP A 139 1.11 17.61 10.68
CA ASP A 139 0.28 16.41 10.77
C ASP A 139 0.05 16.04 12.25
N SER A 140 -0.97 16.64 12.84
CA SER A 140 -1.25 16.51 14.26
C SER A 140 -1.73 15.11 14.67
N ILE A 141 -2.37 14.37 13.77
CA ILE A 141 -2.95 13.06 14.09
C ILE A 141 -1.84 12.00 14.15
N PHE A 142 -0.98 11.95 13.13
CA PHE A 142 0.08 10.95 13.09
C PHE A 142 1.11 11.16 14.21
N VAL A 143 1.44 12.43 14.49
CA VAL A 143 2.33 12.79 15.61
C VAL A 143 1.71 12.40 16.96
N ALA A 144 0.41 12.59 17.15
CA ALA A 144 -0.27 12.14 18.38
C ALA A 144 -0.24 10.61 18.53
N MET A 145 -0.46 9.87 17.43
CA MET A 145 -0.35 8.40 17.42
C MET A 145 1.06 7.94 17.78
N LEU A 146 2.10 8.58 17.22
CA LEU A 146 3.50 8.30 17.53
C LEU A 146 3.79 8.48 19.02
N TYR A 147 3.40 9.61 19.62
CA TYR A 147 3.62 9.82 21.05
C TYR A 147 2.84 8.83 21.92
N SER A 148 1.62 8.45 21.53
CA SER A 148 0.85 7.42 22.23
C SER A 148 1.56 6.06 22.19
N HIS A 149 2.07 5.63 21.03
CA HIS A 149 2.75 4.34 20.90
C HIS A 149 4.13 4.33 21.59
N LEU A 150 4.86 5.46 21.55
CA LEU A 150 6.07 5.62 22.34
C LEU A 150 5.77 5.50 23.84
N GLY A 151 4.72 6.18 24.32
CA GLY A 151 4.28 6.07 25.72
C GLY A 151 3.95 4.63 26.12
N ASN A 152 3.22 3.92 25.26
CA ASN A 152 2.91 2.50 25.49
C ASN A 152 4.19 1.65 25.58
N CYS A 153 5.14 1.83 24.67
CA CYS A 153 6.40 1.07 24.69
C CYS A 153 7.27 1.38 25.92
N TYR A 154 7.24 2.60 26.45
CA TYR A 154 8.00 2.97 27.65
C TYR A 154 7.35 2.49 28.96
N ASN A 155 6.08 2.07 28.92
CA ASN A 155 5.34 1.58 30.08
C ASN A 155 5.44 0.05 30.29
N GLU A 156 6.02 -0.68 29.33
CA GLU A 156 6.24 -2.14 29.37
C GLU A 156 7.66 -2.47 29.85
#